data_AF-A0A8H3U0W7-F1
#
_entry.id   AF-A0A8H3U0W7-F1
#
_cell.length_a   1.000
_cell.length_b   1.000
_cell.length_c   1.000
_cell.angle_alpha   90.00
_cell.angle_beta   90.00
_cell.angle_gamma   90.00
#
_symmetry.space_group_name_H-M   'P 1'
#
loop_
_entity.id
_entity.type
_entity.pdbx_description
1 polymer ?
#
loop_
_entity_poly.entity_id
_entity_poly.type
_entity_poly.pdbx_seq_one_letter_code
_entity_poly.pdbx_strand_id
1 'polypeptide(L)'
;VAPSWGATIASRAVTAKSVPIPLVTYFNNKAFGLYPGEASFDPLNQSYPAPTIAPNGTYKSSQTGIQYEFPGYRGKSRLDNVLCLGQNISVIPAKYFSASMLVTSDVESATVSGNLTYHYSDNTTSTSELRSQPWFSFLTIVRGEIIFPYRYTSSGINYNTSNIFEYTGTLTPGKTLTSISLPSTANTTTGRLHVFSISLWKGSDVQVQAVRPTQKWSGNGTQIVEITLNNAGTECVSGSGLEISIAGGNVSTIDSGSLKRLCPGDQKRVDIGVIGKSSGNITVILNDGKHEQMTTFNNIDIGLISYTSDLESLAKHESPDWFDEAKFGIFIHWGPYAVTGWGNSSPYESYSEWFWWYSTHHPQADKSDFYDYRLRTFGQDWSYDDTFPEFTADA
;
A
#
# COMPACT_ATOMS: atom_id res chain seq x y z
N VAL A 1 -35.87 26.45 -15.40
CA VAL A 1 -34.77 26.09 -16.31
C VAL A 1 -33.91 25.08 -15.57
N ALA A 2 -34.08 23.79 -15.86
CA ALA A 2 -33.28 22.74 -15.22
C ALA A 2 -31.85 22.82 -15.77
N PRO A 3 -30.78 22.74 -14.94
CA PRO A 3 -29.44 22.73 -15.47
C PRO A 3 -29.23 21.40 -16.21
N SER A 4 -28.72 21.46 -17.44
CA SER A 4 -28.35 20.27 -18.21
C SER A 4 -27.11 19.63 -17.58
N TRP A 5 -27.32 18.73 -16.62
CA TRP A 5 -26.26 17.89 -16.06
C TRP A 5 -26.10 16.65 -16.92
N GLY A 6 -25.07 16.65 -17.76
CA GLY A 6 -24.75 15.52 -18.62
C GLY A 6 -23.54 15.86 -19.46
N ALA A 7 -22.36 15.87 -18.86
CA ALA A 7 -21.13 15.92 -19.62
C ALA A 7 -20.80 14.51 -20.12
N THR A 8 -20.62 14.44 -21.44
CA THR A 8 -20.18 13.27 -22.18
C THR A 8 -18.66 13.18 -22.18
N ILE A 9 -18.10 11.97 -22.24
CA ILE A 9 -16.66 11.82 -22.52
C ILE A 9 -16.42 12.34 -23.94
N ALA A 10 -15.53 13.34 -24.08
CA ALA A 10 -15.17 13.86 -25.40
C ALA A 10 -14.27 12.86 -26.14
N SER A 11 -14.51 12.63 -27.43
CA SER A 11 -13.67 11.78 -28.30
C SER A 11 -12.27 12.35 -28.61
N ARG A 12 -11.77 13.28 -27.80
CA ARG A 12 -10.49 13.96 -28.01
C ARG A 12 -9.36 13.11 -27.47
N ALA A 13 -8.17 13.25 -28.08
CA ALA A 13 -6.95 12.65 -27.56
C ALA A 13 -6.64 13.25 -26.16
N VAL A 14 -7.01 12.53 -25.11
CA VAL A 14 -6.72 12.93 -23.72
C VAL A 14 -5.25 12.66 -23.46
N THR A 15 -4.48 13.71 -23.17
CA THR A 15 -3.07 13.58 -22.80
C THR A 15 -2.94 13.52 -21.28
N ALA A 16 -2.67 12.32 -20.77
CA ALA A 16 -2.40 12.06 -19.36
C ALA A 16 -0.96 11.61 -19.18
N LYS A 17 -0.25 12.12 -18.17
CA LYS A 17 1.09 11.62 -17.84
C LYS A 17 1.51 11.94 -16.42
N SER A 18 2.35 11.07 -15.89
CA SER A 18 3.21 11.38 -14.75
C SER A 18 4.23 12.46 -15.11
N VAL A 19 4.51 13.34 -14.16
CA VAL A 19 5.50 14.41 -14.23
C VAL A 19 6.37 14.29 -12.98
N PRO A 20 7.43 13.46 -13.02
CA PRO A 20 8.40 13.36 -11.94
C PRO A 20 9.02 14.72 -11.59
N ILE A 21 9.23 14.97 -10.29
CA ILE A 21 9.91 16.16 -9.79
C ILE A 21 11.35 15.78 -9.41
N PRO A 22 12.37 16.42 -9.99
CA PRO A 22 13.76 16.19 -9.60
C PRO A 22 13.99 16.64 -8.15
N LEU A 23 14.32 15.69 -7.27
CA LEU A 23 14.57 15.97 -5.84
C LEU A 23 16.06 16.12 -5.48
N VAL A 24 16.96 16.01 -6.46
CA VAL A 24 18.41 15.98 -6.23
C VAL A 24 18.93 17.15 -5.39
N THR A 25 18.37 18.35 -5.57
CA THR A 25 18.77 19.56 -4.82
C THR A 25 18.19 19.63 -3.41
N TYR A 26 17.23 18.76 -3.08
CA TYR A 26 16.53 18.70 -1.79
C TYR A 26 17.00 17.55 -0.90
N PHE A 27 17.74 16.59 -1.45
CA PHE A 27 18.25 15.46 -0.67
C PHE A 27 19.16 15.94 0.47
N ASN A 28 18.87 15.44 1.66
CA ASN A 28 19.54 15.80 2.91
C ASN A 28 19.82 14.57 3.79
N ASN A 29 19.58 13.35 3.28
CA ASN A 29 19.81 12.10 3.99
C ASN A 29 20.34 11.00 3.07
N LYS A 30 21.00 9.98 3.65
CA LYS A 30 21.57 8.83 2.95
C LYS A 30 20.83 7.55 3.36
N ALA A 31 19.93 7.09 2.50
CA ALA A 31 19.10 5.91 2.73
C ALA A 31 19.73 4.61 2.25
N PHE A 32 20.47 4.61 1.15
CA PHE A 32 20.98 3.38 0.51
C PHE A 32 22.47 3.15 0.77
N GLY A 33 22.87 1.93 1.11
CA GLY A 33 24.26 1.50 1.26
C GLY A 33 24.58 0.23 0.46
N LEU A 34 25.87 -0.06 0.30
CA LEU A 34 26.40 -1.31 -0.26
C LEU A 34 26.87 -2.27 0.82
N TYR A 35 27.16 -1.79 2.03
CA TYR A 35 27.61 -2.60 3.17
C TYR A 35 27.21 -1.96 4.52
N PRO A 36 27.27 -2.71 5.64
CA PRO A 36 26.92 -2.20 6.97
C PRO A 36 27.68 -0.93 7.36
N GLY A 37 26.95 0.05 7.88
CA GLY A 37 27.50 1.33 8.33
C GLY A 37 27.93 2.31 7.22
N GLU A 38 27.70 2.02 5.92
CA GLU A 38 28.00 2.98 4.86
C GLU A 38 27.01 4.17 4.86
N ALA A 39 25.74 3.89 5.12
CA ALA A 39 24.64 4.84 5.10
C ALA A 39 23.90 4.83 6.44
N SER A 40 23.26 5.96 6.75
CA SER A 40 22.47 6.18 7.97
C SER A 40 21.10 6.70 7.56
N PHE A 41 20.20 5.76 7.27
CA PHE A 41 18.81 6.07 6.98
C PHE A 41 18.08 6.52 8.25
N ASP A 42 18.23 5.75 9.32
CA ASP A 42 17.59 5.97 10.62
C ASP A 42 18.61 6.44 11.69
N PRO A 43 18.17 6.77 12.92
CA PRO A 43 19.06 7.15 14.02
C PRO A 43 19.95 6.01 14.56
N LEU A 44 19.72 4.77 14.15
CA LEU A 44 20.48 3.58 14.57
C LEU A 44 21.59 3.21 13.57
N ASN A 45 21.90 4.09 12.61
CA ASN A 45 22.84 3.86 11.52
C ASN A 45 22.49 2.63 10.67
N GLN A 46 21.20 2.36 10.49
CA GLN A 46 20.71 1.33 9.58
C GLN A 46 20.47 1.93 8.20
N SER A 47 20.41 1.10 7.17
CA SER A 47 20.14 1.55 5.81
C SER A 47 19.52 0.48 4.92
N TYR A 48 18.88 0.92 3.85
CA TYR A 48 18.46 0.03 2.77
C TYR A 48 19.69 -0.46 1.98
N PRO A 49 19.66 -1.67 1.42
CA PRO A 49 20.63 -2.05 0.42
C PRO A 49 20.41 -1.27 -0.87
N ALA A 50 21.47 -1.15 -1.68
CA ALA A 50 21.36 -0.54 -2.99
C ALA A 50 20.28 -1.25 -3.83
N PRO A 51 19.32 -0.49 -4.39
CA PRO A 51 18.21 -1.07 -5.13
C PRO A 51 18.68 -1.66 -6.46
N THR A 52 18.12 -2.81 -6.82
CA THR A 52 18.26 -3.42 -8.16
C THR A 52 17.14 -2.98 -9.12
N ILE A 53 16.15 -2.26 -8.61
CA ILE A 53 15.04 -1.68 -9.38
C ILE A 53 15.43 -0.34 -10.00
N ALA A 54 14.66 0.07 -11.02
CA ALA A 54 14.83 1.38 -11.68
C ALA A 54 16.28 1.66 -12.13
N PRO A 55 16.95 0.76 -12.88
CA PRO A 55 18.37 0.91 -13.25
C PRO A 55 18.65 2.18 -14.07
N ASN A 56 17.63 2.71 -14.75
CA ASN A 56 17.70 3.95 -15.54
C ASN A 56 17.24 5.19 -14.74
N GLY A 57 17.12 5.08 -13.40
CA GLY A 57 16.61 6.15 -12.52
C GLY A 57 15.11 6.39 -12.63
N THR A 58 14.37 5.50 -13.30
CA THR A 58 12.92 5.60 -13.47
C THR A 58 12.24 4.38 -12.86
N TYR A 59 11.31 4.61 -11.94
CA TYR A 59 10.45 3.58 -11.37
C TYR A 59 9.00 3.81 -11.80
N LYS A 60 8.25 2.74 -12.08
CA LYS A 60 6.81 2.81 -12.35
C LYS A 60 6.10 1.97 -11.30
N SER A 61 5.18 2.58 -10.54
CA SER A 61 4.37 1.88 -9.54
C SER A 61 3.57 0.75 -10.20
N SER A 62 3.67 -0.43 -9.60
CA SER A 62 2.92 -1.63 -9.96
C SER A 62 1.43 -1.53 -9.59
N GLN A 63 1.10 -0.67 -8.62
CA GLN A 63 -0.27 -0.47 -8.15
C GLN A 63 -0.99 0.65 -8.89
N THR A 64 -0.33 1.81 -9.02
CA THR A 64 -0.99 3.03 -9.53
C THR A 64 -0.52 3.43 -10.92
N GLY A 65 0.51 2.78 -11.46
CA GLY A 65 1.09 3.12 -12.77
C GLY A 65 1.86 4.45 -12.80
N ILE A 66 1.97 5.16 -11.67
CA ILE A 66 2.70 6.43 -11.58
C ILE A 66 4.19 6.20 -11.84
N GLN A 67 4.75 7.02 -12.72
CA GLN A 67 6.19 7.03 -12.99
C GLN A 67 6.90 8.04 -12.09
N TYR A 68 8.01 7.64 -11.50
CA TYR A 68 8.88 8.40 -10.61
C TYR A 68 10.30 8.47 -11.15
N GLU A 69 10.97 9.58 -10.87
CA GLU A 69 12.43 9.64 -10.87
C GLU A 69 12.92 9.07 -9.54
N PHE A 70 13.48 7.86 -9.57
CA PHE A 70 13.90 7.14 -8.38
C PHE A 70 15.42 7.31 -8.17
N PRO A 71 15.86 7.77 -6.99
CA PRO A 71 17.24 8.19 -6.79
C PRO A 71 18.26 7.06 -6.85
N GLY A 72 17.87 5.85 -6.44
CA GLY A 72 18.78 4.70 -6.35
C GLY A 72 19.98 4.95 -5.42
N TYR A 73 20.98 4.06 -5.49
CA TYR A 73 22.27 4.29 -4.82
C TYR A 73 23.12 5.27 -5.64
N ARG A 74 23.52 6.39 -5.02
CA ARG A 74 24.22 7.48 -5.71
C ARG A 74 25.73 7.56 -5.40
N GLY A 75 26.29 6.55 -4.74
CA GLY A 75 27.66 6.57 -4.21
C GLY A 75 27.71 6.96 -2.73
N LYS A 76 28.84 6.65 -2.06
CA LYS A 76 29.02 6.75 -0.61
C LYS A 76 28.69 8.12 0.00
N SER A 77 29.10 9.21 -0.65
CA SER A 77 28.96 10.57 -0.12
C SER A 77 27.73 11.33 -0.63
N ARG A 78 26.99 10.77 -1.58
CA ARG A 78 25.85 11.46 -2.20
C ARG A 78 24.55 11.05 -1.54
N LEU A 79 23.78 12.04 -1.12
CA LEU A 79 22.46 11.90 -0.52
C LEU A 79 21.44 11.46 -1.56
N ASP A 80 20.46 10.68 -1.14
CA ASP A 80 19.52 9.97 -2.02
C ASP A 80 18.08 9.92 -1.48
N ASN A 81 17.77 10.64 -0.40
CA ASN A 81 16.40 10.91 -0.01
C ASN A 81 16.25 12.26 0.75
N VAL A 82 15.01 12.72 0.85
CA VAL A 82 14.62 13.91 1.63
C VAL A 82 14.05 13.45 2.97
N LEU A 83 14.77 13.68 4.05
CA LEU A 83 14.22 13.74 5.40
C LEU A 83 13.35 14.99 5.53
N CYS A 84 12.06 14.82 5.82
CA CYS A 84 11.06 15.89 5.88
C CYS A 84 11.31 16.85 7.06
N LEU A 85 11.81 18.06 6.75
CA LEU A 85 12.16 19.11 7.70
C LEU A 85 11.50 20.46 7.34
N GLY A 86 10.39 20.44 6.59
CA GLY A 86 9.70 21.65 6.13
C GLY A 86 10.18 22.21 4.79
N GLN A 87 10.84 21.41 3.95
CA GLN A 87 11.30 21.85 2.63
C GLN A 87 10.12 22.31 1.76
N ASN A 88 10.33 23.39 1.01
CA ASN A 88 9.40 23.82 -0.04
C ASN A 88 9.91 23.36 -1.41
N ILE A 89 9.21 22.38 -1.99
CA ILE A 89 9.53 21.78 -3.28
C ILE A 89 8.87 22.60 -4.38
N SER A 90 9.67 23.30 -5.18
CA SER A 90 9.19 24.09 -6.32
C SER A 90 8.76 23.16 -7.45
N VAL A 91 7.67 23.50 -8.14
CA VAL A 91 7.20 22.74 -9.31
C VAL A 91 6.99 23.66 -10.50
N ILE A 92 7.02 23.09 -11.72
CA ILE A 92 6.63 23.85 -12.91
C ILE A 92 5.14 24.20 -12.79
N PRO A 93 4.75 25.49 -12.82
CA PRO A 93 3.36 25.87 -12.62
C PRO A 93 2.43 25.27 -13.67
N ALA A 94 1.50 24.42 -13.23
CA ALA A 94 0.41 23.91 -14.06
C ALA A 94 -0.75 23.41 -13.21
N LYS A 95 -1.85 23.07 -13.88
CA LYS A 95 -2.95 22.30 -13.28
C LYS A 95 -2.55 20.84 -13.26
N TYR A 96 -2.51 20.26 -12.07
CA TYR A 96 -2.22 18.85 -11.83
C TYR A 96 -3.40 18.24 -11.07
N PHE A 97 -3.61 16.95 -11.28
CA PHE A 97 -4.69 16.17 -10.67
C PHE A 97 -4.31 15.68 -9.26
N SER A 98 -3.10 15.14 -9.12
CA SER A 98 -2.60 14.58 -7.86
C SER A 98 -1.09 14.77 -7.72
N ALA A 99 -0.61 14.64 -6.49
CA ALA A 99 0.81 14.57 -6.15
C ALA A 99 1.07 13.25 -5.43
N SER A 100 1.84 12.36 -6.05
CA SER A 100 2.18 11.05 -5.48
C SER A 100 3.63 11.01 -5.03
N MET A 101 3.93 10.24 -3.99
CA MET A 101 5.24 10.20 -3.34
C MET A 101 5.61 8.77 -2.97
N LEU A 102 6.90 8.45 -3.11
CA LEU A 102 7.50 7.29 -2.47
C LEU A 102 8.02 7.71 -1.09
N VAL A 103 7.44 7.16 -0.03
CA VAL A 103 7.62 7.63 1.36
C VAL A 103 7.82 6.47 2.33
N THR A 104 8.53 6.71 3.43
CA THR A 104 8.56 5.80 4.58
C THR A 104 8.78 6.56 5.90
N SER A 105 8.50 5.93 7.05
CA SER A 105 9.04 6.36 8.35
C SER A 105 10.19 5.48 8.84
N ASP A 106 11.06 6.03 9.69
CA ASP A 106 12.36 5.44 10.05
C ASP A 106 12.44 4.80 11.43
N VAL A 107 11.46 5.01 12.31
CA VAL A 107 11.37 4.31 13.60
C VAL A 107 10.61 3.01 13.43
N GLU A 108 11.19 1.93 13.95
CA GLU A 108 10.60 0.60 13.91
C GLU A 108 9.20 0.59 14.52
N SER A 109 8.24 -0.02 13.81
CA SER A 109 6.84 -0.15 14.23
C SER A 109 6.09 1.17 14.46
N ALA A 110 6.66 2.32 14.08
CA ALA A 110 6.03 3.63 14.25
C ALA A 110 5.53 4.21 12.92
N THR A 111 4.21 4.30 12.78
CA THR A 111 3.57 5.12 11.73
C THR A 111 3.78 6.60 12.05
N VAL A 112 4.23 7.39 11.08
CA VAL A 112 4.44 8.83 11.23
C VAL A 112 3.54 9.56 10.26
N SER A 113 2.97 10.69 10.68
CA SER A 113 2.23 11.58 9.79
C SER A 113 2.58 13.06 9.98
N GLY A 114 2.26 13.86 8.96
CA GLY A 114 2.40 15.30 9.00
C GLY A 114 1.65 15.98 7.86
N ASN A 115 1.37 17.27 8.02
CA ASN A 115 0.65 18.04 7.01
C ASN A 115 1.54 18.35 5.80
N LEU A 116 1.10 17.91 4.64
CA LEU A 116 1.62 18.30 3.34
C LEU A 116 0.79 19.48 2.82
N THR A 117 1.43 20.58 2.44
CA THR A 117 0.74 21.81 1.99
C THR A 117 1.01 22.06 0.52
N TYR A 118 -0.04 22.24 -0.27
CA TYR A 118 0.02 22.59 -1.68
C TYR A 118 -0.22 24.08 -1.85
N HIS A 119 0.66 24.76 -2.58
CA HIS A 119 0.58 26.20 -2.84
C HIS A 119 0.15 26.47 -4.27
N TYR A 120 -0.80 27.39 -4.44
CA TYR A 120 -1.36 27.73 -5.73
C TYR A 120 -1.00 29.15 -6.18
N SER A 121 -1.05 29.40 -7.49
CA SER A 121 -0.69 30.69 -8.08
C SER A 121 -1.60 31.86 -7.68
N ASP A 122 -2.76 31.59 -7.09
CA ASP A 122 -3.70 32.59 -6.58
C ASP A 122 -3.55 32.84 -5.07
N ASN A 123 -2.40 32.45 -4.50
CA ASN A 123 -2.06 32.54 -3.07
C ASN A 123 -2.96 31.73 -2.14
N THR A 124 -3.82 30.85 -2.68
CA THR A 124 -4.54 29.87 -1.85
C THR A 124 -3.68 28.63 -1.60
N THR A 125 -4.02 27.89 -0.55
CA THR A 125 -3.39 26.60 -0.24
C THR A 125 -4.44 25.53 -0.01
N SER A 126 -4.03 24.27 -0.13
CA SER A 126 -4.77 23.11 0.38
C SER A 126 -3.80 22.19 1.12
N THR A 127 -4.33 21.28 1.93
CA THR A 127 -3.51 20.37 2.74
C THR A 127 -3.99 18.94 2.64
N SER A 128 -3.07 18.00 2.79
CA SER A 128 -3.36 16.59 2.98
C SER A 128 -2.45 16.02 4.07
N GLU A 129 -2.92 15.01 4.80
CA GLU A 129 -2.06 14.29 5.75
C GLU A 129 -1.16 13.34 4.96
N LEU A 130 0.15 13.60 4.95
CA LEU A 130 1.14 12.62 4.51
C LEU A 130 1.39 11.69 5.68
N ARG A 131 0.93 10.44 5.56
CA ARG A 131 1.15 9.38 6.54
C ARG A 131 1.94 8.26 5.90
N SER A 132 2.91 7.72 6.62
CA SER A 132 3.63 6.53 6.20
C SER A 132 3.70 5.50 7.31
N GLN A 133 3.59 4.24 6.89
CA GLN A 133 3.96 3.09 7.69
C GLN A 133 5.49 3.04 7.92
N PRO A 134 5.93 2.37 9.00
CA PRO A 134 7.35 2.20 9.29
C PRO A 134 8.03 1.39 8.20
N TRP A 135 9.26 1.76 7.87
CA TRP A 135 10.07 1.01 6.91
C TRP A 135 10.25 -0.44 7.34
N PHE A 136 10.23 -0.70 8.64
CA PHE A 136 10.30 -2.03 9.24
C PHE A 136 9.38 -2.14 10.46
N SER A 137 8.70 -3.28 10.58
CA SER A 137 7.99 -3.72 11.79
C SER A 137 8.04 -5.25 11.87
N PHE A 138 8.20 -5.79 13.08
CA PHE A 138 8.17 -7.22 13.33
C PHE A 138 6.76 -7.80 13.08
N LEU A 139 6.68 -9.02 12.52
CA LEU A 139 5.47 -9.68 11.97
C LEU A 139 4.93 -9.12 10.64
N THR A 140 5.66 -8.22 9.97
CA THR A 140 5.49 -7.77 8.56
C THR A 140 4.05 -7.82 8.01
N ILE A 141 3.07 -7.24 8.71
CA ILE A 141 1.68 -7.18 8.22
C ILE A 141 1.54 -6.08 7.14
N VAL A 142 2.46 -5.11 7.15
CA VAL A 142 2.48 -3.99 6.20
C VAL A 142 3.45 -4.26 5.05
N ARG A 143 2.92 -4.23 3.82
CA ARG A 143 3.68 -4.44 2.59
C ARG A 143 3.74 -3.14 1.78
N GLY A 144 4.96 -2.66 1.50
CA GLY A 144 5.17 -1.45 0.71
C GLY A 144 5.09 -1.68 -0.79
N GLU A 145 5.21 -0.58 -1.56
CA GLU A 145 5.32 -0.62 -3.02
C GLU A 145 6.69 -1.15 -3.46
N ILE A 146 7.75 -0.74 -2.75
CA ILE A 146 9.11 -1.26 -2.96
C ILE A 146 9.54 -1.99 -1.69
N ILE A 147 9.97 -3.23 -1.86
CA ILE A 147 10.34 -4.12 -0.77
C ILE A 147 11.78 -4.55 -0.96
N PHE A 148 12.58 -4.40 0.09
CA PHE A 148 13.96 -4.86 0.14
C PHE A 148 14.02 -6.13 0.98
N PRO A 149 14.77 -7.16 0.54
CA PRO A 149 14.81 -8.46 1.23
C PRO A 149 15.59 -8.44 2.55
N TYR A 150 16.36 -7.37 2.81
CA TYR A 150 17.13 -7.18 4.02
C TYR A 150 17.43 -5.70 4.21
N ARG A 151 17.98 -5.34 5.37
CA ARG A 151 18.56 -4.03 5.66
C ARG A 151 19.94 -4.17 6.29
N TYR A 152 20.78 -3.18 6.10
CA TYR A 152 22.05 -3.07 6.80
C TYR A 152 21.83 -2.48 8.19
N THR A 153 22.42 -3.10 9.21
CA THR A 153 22.59 -2.49 10.52
C THR A 153 23.91 -1.73 10.57
N SER A 154 24.22 -1.13 11.72
CA SER A 154 25.51 -0.46 11.93
C SER A 154 26.72 -1.38 11.75
N SER A 155 26.56 -2.70 11.92
CA SER A 155 27.66 -3.67 11.91
C SER A 155 27.37 -4.98 11.16
N GLY A 156 26.16 -5.20 10.65
CA GLY A 156 25.78 -6.44 10.00
C GLY A 156 24.56 -6.32 9.10
N ILE A 157 23.92 -7.47 8.83
CA ILE A 157 22.75 -7.57 7.96
C ILE A 157 21.59 -8.13 8.78
N ASN A 158 20.43 -7.47 8.70
CA ASN A 158 19.17 -7.98 9.19
C ASN A 158 18.32 -8.43 7.99
N TYR A 159 18.01 -9.72 7.92
CA TYR A 159 17.29 -10.34 6.79
C TYR A 159 15.77 -10.17 6.86
N ASN A 160 15.26 -9.35 7.78
CA ASN A 160 13.87 -8.92 7.70
C ASN A 160 13.72 -7.87 6.59
N THR A 161 12.58 -7.93 5.91
CA THR A 161 12.26 -7.00 4.83
C THR A 161 12.10 -5.58 5.32
N SER A 162 12.52 -4.60 4.51
CA SER A 162 12.18 -3.19 4.70
C SER A 162 11.43 -2.64 3.48
N ASN A 163 10.66 -1.57 3.69
CA ASN A 163 9.60 -1.16 2.77
C ASN A 163 9.66 0.35 2.48
N ILE A 164 9.37 0.73 1.24
CA ILE A 164 8.99 2.09 0.84
C ILE A 164 7.55 2.03 0.33
N PHE A 165 6.72 2.95 0.80
CA PHE A 165 5.29 3.01 0.52
C PHE A 165 4.99 4.07 -0.54
N GLU A 166 3.87 3.89 -1.24
CA GLU A 166 3.33 4.91 -2.13
C GLU A 166 2.22 5.67 -1.42
N TYR A 167 2.24 7.00 -1.54
CA TYR A 167 1.20 7.90 -1.07
C TYR A 167 0.72 8.75 -2.23
N THR A 168 -0.59 8.98 -2.34
CA THR A 168 -1.16 9.93 -3.31
C THR A 168 -2.00 10.98 -2.60
N GLY A 169 -1.58 12.23 -2.70
CA GLY A 169 -2.31 13.40 -2.22
C GLY A 169 -3.19 14.01 -3.31
N THR A 170 -4.37 14.47 -2.90
CA THR A 170 -5.35 15.12 -3.79
C THR A 170 -5.03 16.60 -3.93
N LEU A 171 -5.07 17.13 -5.15
CA LEU A 171 -4.92 18.56 -5.43
C LEU A 171 -6.28 19.18 -5.70
N THR A 172 -6.44 20.46 -5.33
CA THR A 172 -7.66 21.21 -5.61
C THR A 172 -7.88 21.34 -7.13
N PRO A 173 -9.00 20.83 -7.68
CA PRO A 173 -9.27 20.86 -9.11
C PRO A 173 -9.25 22.27 -9.68
N GLY A 174 -8.72 22.41 -10.89
CA GLY A 174 -8.70 23.67 -11.64
C GLY A 174 -7.65 24.70 -11.19
N LYS A 175 -6.98 24.50 -10.04
CA LYS A 175 -5.92 25.38 -9.53
C LYS A 175 -4.56 25.07 -10.15
N THR A 176 -3.71 26.09 -10.25
CA THR A 176 -2.33 25.95 -10.75
C THR A 176 -1.37 25.81 -9.57
N LEU A 177 -0.79 24.62 -9.39
CA LEU A 177 0.17 24.31 -8.34
C LEU A 177 1.50 25.01 -8.63
N THR A 178 2.12 25.63 -7.63
CA THR A 178 3.43 26.31 -7.75
C THR A 178 4.50 25.70 -6.85
N SER A 179 4.14 25.20 -5.67
CA SER A 179 5.06 24.45 -4.81
C SER A 179 4.33 23.51 -3.84
N ILE A 180 5.09 22.61 -3.21
CA ILE A 180 4.63 21.69 -2.18
C ILE A 180 5.53 21.85 -0.95
N SER A 181 4.97 22.19 0.20
CA SER A 181 5.70 22.19 1.47
C SER A 181 5.55 20.84 2.17
N LEU A 182 6.67 20.15 2.35
CA LEU A 182 6.75 18.89 3.11
C LEU A 182 6.51 19.15 4.61
N PRO A 183 6.01 18.17 5.38
CA PRO A 183 5.92 18.30 6.83
C PRO A 183 7.32 18.44 7.47
N SER A 184 7.34 18.86 8.74
CA SER A 184 8.55 18.85 9.55
C SER A 184 8.44 17.76 10.62
N THR A 185 9.17 16.67 10.43
CA THR A 185 9.18 15.50 11.31
C THR A 185 10.61 15.20 11.73
N ALA A 186 11.14 15.95 12.70
CA ALA A 186 12.53 15.85 13.12
C ALA A 186 12.75 14.96 14.36
N ASN A 187 11.68 14.52 15.03
CA ASN A 187 11.77 13.77 16.29
C ASN A 187 12.18 12.31 16.04
N THR A 188 13.39 11.96 16.47
CA THR A 188 13.98 10.62 16.31
C THR A 188 13.37 9.55 17.23
N THR A 189 12.60 9.95 18.24
CA THR A 189 11.91 9.03 19.16
C THR A 189 10.55 8.59 18.63
N THR A 190 9.78 9.53 18.07
CA THR A 190 8.45 9.25 17.51
C THR A 190 8.50 8.85 16.03
N GLY A 191 9.65 9.07 15.38
CA GLY A 191 9.87 8.78 13.96
C GLY A 191 9.82 10.02 13.06
N ARG A 192 10.48 9.88 11.93
CA ARG A 192 10.66 10.91 10.90
C ARG A 192 10.16 10.40 9.56
N LEU A 193 9.58 11.28 8.75
CA LEU A 193 9.17 10.99 7.37
C LEU A 193 10.32 11.21 6.40
N HIS A 194 10.42 10.31 5.43
CA HIS A 194 11.39 10.36 4.36
C HIS A 194 10.71 10.23 3.01
N VAL A 195 11.03 11.11 2.07
CA VAL A 195 10.53 11.09 0.69
C VAL A 195 11.68 10.76 -0.26
N PHE A 196 11.49 9.73 -1.09
CA PHE A 196 12.46 9.29 -2.11
C PHE A 196 12.20 9.94 -3.46
N SER A 197 10.92 10.12 -3.80
CA SER A 197 10.49 10.65 -5.10
C SER A 197 9.14 11.34 -4.95
N ILE A 198 8.89 12.36 -5.77
CA ILE A 198 7.57 12.97 -5.95
C ILE A 198 7.24 12.96 -7.44
N SER A 199 6.01 12.64 -7.80
CA SER A 199 5.52 12.71 -9.17
C SER A 199 4.12 13.31 -9.20
N LEU A 200 3.90 14.28 -10.09
CA LEU A 200 2.60 14.88 -10.29
C LEU A 200 1.86 14.15 -11.41
N TRP A 201 0.54 14.04 -11.31
CA TRP A 201 -0.28 13.57 -12.43
C TRP A 201 -0.87 14.75 -13.18
N LYS A 202 -0.60 14.86 -14.48
CA LYS A 202 -1.21 15.86 -15.36
C LYS A 202 -2.22 15.19 -16.28
N GLY A 203 -3.43 15.72 -16.33
CA GLY A 203 -4.51 15.29 -17.22
C GLY A 203 -5.46 16.44 -17.52
N SER A 204 -6.49 16.18 -18.32
CA SER A 204 -7.43 17.23 -18.77
C SER A 204 -8.90 16.83 -18.83
N ASP A 205 -9.21 15.55 -18.63
CA ASP A 205 -10.57 15.01 -18.66
C ASP A 205 -10.63 13.72 -17.82
N VAL A 206 -11.72 12.96 -17.93
CA VAL A 206 -11.79 11.57 -17.52
C VAL A 206 -10.77 10.74 -18.31
N GLN A 207 -9.97 9.97 -17.59
CA GLN A 207 -8.92 9.16 -18.20
C GLN A 207 -8.61 7.94 -17.37
N VAL A 208 -8.10 6.90 -18.04
CA VAL A 208 -7.56 5.72 -17.38
C VAL A 208 -6.13 6.03 -16.94
N GLN A 209 -5.87 5.99 -15.63
CA GLN A 209 -4.52 6.13 -15.07
C GLN A 209 -3.73 4.84 -15.17
N ALA A 210 -4.35 3.72 -14.79
CA ALA A 210 -3.67 2.43 -14.68
C ALA A 210 -4.60 1.26 -14.97
N VAL A 211 -3.97 0.17 -15.44
CA VAL A 211 -4.53 -1.16 -15.58
C VAL A 211 -3.66 -2.08 -14.75
N ARG A 212 -4.24 -2.71 -13.72
CA ARG A 212 -3.56 -3.64 -12.84
C ARG A 212 -4.20 -5.02 -12.95
N PRO A 213 -3.59 -5.95 -13.69
CA PRO A 213 -3.99 -7.35 -13.67
C PRO A 213 -3.74 -7.93 -12.27
N THR A 214 -4.77 -8.50 -11.65
CA THR A 214 -4.66 -9.14 -10.33
C THR A 214 -4.60 -10.66 -10.48
N GLN A 215 -4.27 -11.40 -9.43
CA GLN A 215 -4.53 -12.85 -9.41
C GLN A 215 -5.84 -13.20 -8.68
N LYS A 216 -6.65 -12.19 -8.33
CA LYS A 216 -8.02 -12.39 -7.86
C LYS A 216 -8.87 -12.92 -9.01
N TRP A 217 -9.85 -13.74 -8.68
CA TRP A 217 -10.78 -14.31 -9.65
C TRP A 217 -12.18 -14.42 -9.07
N SER A 218 -13.18 -14.31 -9.95
CA SER A 218 -14.57 -14.67 -9.67
C SER A 218 -14.91 -16.01 -10.33
N GLY A 219 -15.97 -16.68 -9.85
CA GLY A 219 -16.44 -17.99 -10.34
C GLY A 219 -16.16 -18.27 -11.83
N ASN A 220 -15.74 -19.51 -12.15
CA ASN A 220 -15.48 -20.00 -13.52
C ASN A 220 -14.18 -19.50 -14.19
N GLY A 221 -13.18 -19.06 -13.42
CA GLY A 221 -11.86 -18.70 -13.95
C GLY A 221 -11.79 -17.31 -14.58
N THR A 222 -12.75 -16.45 -14.27
CA THR A 222 -12.75 -15.04 -14.65
C THR A 222 -11.74 -14.29 -13.77
N GLN A 223 -10.69 -13.75 -14.38
CA GLN A 223 -9.70 -12.93 -13.68
C GLN A 223 -10.29 -11.54 -13.40
N ILE A 224 -10.00 -10.98 -12.23
CA ILE A 224 -10.30 -9.59 -11.93
C ILE A 224 -9.13 -8.70 -12.36
N VAL A 225 -9.43 -7.68 -13.16
CA VAL A 225 -8.48 -6.61 -13.54
C VAL A 225 -8.97 -5.31 -12.93
N GLU A 226 -8.08 -4.58 -12.27
CA GLU A 226 -8.40 -3.30 -11.65
C GLU A 226 -8.05 -2.15 -12.60
N ILE A 227 -9.01 -1.26 -12.84
CA ILE A 227 -8.88 -0.07 -13.69
C ILE A 227 -8.98 1.18 -12.81
N THR A 228 -7.91 1.97 -12.76
CA THR A 228 -7.90 3.25 -12.03
C THR A 228 -8.27 4.37 -12.97
N LEU A 229 -9.34 5.10 -12.64
CA LEU A 229 -9.87 6.24 -13.39
C LEU A 229 -9.67 7.53 -12.61
N ASN A 230 -9.29 8.58 -13.32
CA ASN A 230 -9.18 9.93 -12.78
C ASN A 230 -10.12 10.85 -13.55
N ASN A 231 -10.71 11.83 -12.88
CA ASN A 231 -11.33 12.97 -13.55
C ASN A 231 -10.52 14.25 -13.30
N ALA A 232 -9.66 14.58 -14.26
CA ALA A 232 -8.89 15.83 -14.27
C ALA A 232 -9.60 16.96 -15.04
N GLY A 233 -10.84 16.73 -15.49
CA GLY A 233 -11.67 17.69 -16.21
C GLY A 233 -12.40 18.66 -15.28
N THR A 234 -13.39 19.36 -15.84
CA THR A 234 -14.22 20.35 -15.12
C THR A 234 -15.64 19.88 -14.85
N GLU A 235 -16.05 18.78 -15.47
CA GLU A 235 -17.41 18.27 -15.41
C GLU A 235 -17.48 16.93 -14.69
N CYS A 236 -18.59 16.65 -14.01
CA CYS A 236 -18.83 15.35 -13.41
C CYS A 236 -19.40 14.36 -14.44
N VAL A 237 -18.87 13.14 -14.43
CA VAL A 237 -19.60 11.96 -14.92
C VAL A 237 -20.83 11.79 -14.03
N SER A 238 -22.01 11.66 -14.63
CA SER A 238 -23.29 11.45 -13.94
C SER A 238 -24.32 10.82 -14.88
N GLY A 239 -25.52 10.50 -14.37
CA GLY A 239 -26.60 9.92 -15.19
C GLY A 239 -26.43 8.42 -15.44
N SER A 240 -26.35 8.01 -16.71
CA SER A 240 -26.10 6.60 -17.10
C SER A 240 -24.77 6.09 -16.55
N GLY A 241 -23.81 7.00 -16.35
CA GLY A 241 -22.45 6.69 -15.88
C GLY A 241 -21.55 6.24 -17.01
N LEU A 242 -20.46 5.57 -16.65
CA LEU A 242 -19.52 4.95 -17.56
C LEU A 242 -19.59 3.45 -17.43
N GLU A 243 -19.62 2.78 -18.57
CA GLU A 243 -19.27 1.37 -18.70
C GLU A 243 -17.79 1.26 -19.07
N ILE A 244 -17.09 0.34 -18.41
CA ILE A 244 -15.66 0.12 -18.58
C ILE A 244 -15.43 -1.32 -19.00
N SER A 245 -14.73 -1.50 -20.11
CA SER A 245 -14.33 -2.81 -20.61
C SER A 245 -12.89 -2.78 -21.12
N ILE A 246 -12.32 -3.96 -21.35
CA ILE A 246 -11.03 -4.11 -22.03
C ILE A 246 -11.13 -5.00 -23.26
N ALA A 247 -10.29 -4.71 -24.24
CA ALA A 247 -10.08 -5.50 -25.44
C ALA A 247 -8.59 -5.54 -25.80
N GLY A 248 -8.14 -6.62 -26.43
CA GLY A 248 -6.76 -6.74 -26.92
C GLY A 248 -6.21 -8.16 -26.77
N GLY A 249 -5.52 -8.64 -27.80
CA GLY A 249 -5.02 -10.02 -27.86
C GLY A 249 -6.14 -11.05 -27.73
N ASN A 250 -5.90 -12.12 -26.98
CA ASN A 250 -6.88 -13.18 -26.69
C ASN A 250 -7.63 -12.95 -25.37
N VAL A 251 -8.01 -11.71 -25.08
CA VAL A 251 -8.74 -11.34 -23.86
C VAL A 251 -10.12 -10.83 -24.20
N SER A 252 -11.12 -11.24 -23.44
CA SER A 252 -12.50 -10.77 -23.55
C SER A 252 -13.03 -10.35 -22.18
N THR A 253 -13.71 -9.20 -22.13
CA THR A 253 -14.43 -8.76 -20.94
C THR A 253 -15.73 -9.58 -20.82
N ILE A 254 -15.96 -10.14 -19.65
CA ILE A 254 -17.19 -10.89 -19.32
C ILE A 254 -18.05 -10.10 -18.35
N ASP A 255 -17.42 -9.44 -17.38
CA ASP A 255 -18.08 -8.55 -16.44
C ASP A 255 -17.54 -7.13 -16.62
N SER A 256 -18.32 -6.29 -17.30
CA SER A 256 -17.99 -4.86 -17.46
C SER A 256 -18.01 -4.15 -16.12
N GLY A 257 -17.06 -3.23 -15.92
CA GLY A 257 -17.08 -2.29 -14.81
C GLY A 257 -18.13 -1.21 -15.03
N SER A 258 -18.72 -0.68 -13.95
CA SER A 258 -19.64 0.45 -14.05
C SER A 258 -19.34 1.54 -13.02
N LEU A 259 -19.44 2.79 -13.45
CA LEU A 259 -19.18 3.95 -12.62
C LEU A 259 -20.27 5.02 -12.81
N LYS A 260 -21.11 5.21 -11.79
CA LYS A 260 -22.24 6.17 -11.87
C LYS A 260 -21.85 7.63 -11.70
N ARG A 261 -20.76 7.90 -10.97
CA ARG A 261 -20.30 9.27 -10.70
C ARG A 261 -18.79 9.33 -10.55
N LEU A 262 -18.19 10.34 -11.18
CA LEU A 262 -16.79 10.72 -11.05
C LEU A 262 -16.67 12.22 -11.32
N CYS A 263 -16.49 13.02 -10.28
CA CYS A 263 -16.40 14.48 -10.36
C CYS A 263 -14.94 14.96 -10.47
N PRO A 264 -14.72 16.23 -10.86
CA PRO A 264 -13.37 16.81 -10.90
C PRO A 264 -12.61 16.57 -9.59
N GLY A 265 -11.41 16.00 -9.69
CA GLY A 265 -10.57 15.62 -8.54
C GLY A 265 -10.79 14.21 -8.02
N ASP A 266 -11.86 13.52 -8.44
CA ASP A 266 -12.11 12.15 -8.01
C ASP A 266 -11.18 11.18 -8.75
N GLN A 267 -10.67 10.23 -7.99
CA GLN A 267 -10.03 9.00 -8.47
C GLN A 267 -10.86 7.81 -7.99
N LYS A 268 -11.09 6.85 -8.87
CA LYS A 268 -11.81 5.61 -8.53
C LYS A 268 -11.14 4.43 -9.18
N ARG A 269 -10.99 3.35 -8.42
CA ARG A 269 -10.68 2.02 -8.94
C ARG A 269 -11.98 1.28 -9.24
N VAL A 270 -12.05 0.66 -10.41
CA VAL A 270 -13.16 -0.17 -10.86
C VAL A 270 -12.62 -1.53 -11.27
N ASP A 271 -13.24 -2.58 -10.75
CA ASP A 271 -12.86 -3.96 -11.02
C ASP A 271 -13.66 -4.45 -12.24
N ILE A 272 -13.00 -5.16 -13.16
CA ILE A 272 -13.61 -5.77 -14.34
C ILE A 272 -13.25 -7.26 -14.40
N GLY A 273 -14.19 -8.09 -14.84
CA GLY A 273 -14.00 -9.54 -14.99
C GLY A 273 -13.65 -9.90 -16.43
N VAL A 274 -12.54 -10.62 -16.62
CA VAL A 274 -12.01 -10.96 -17.95
C VAL A 274 -11.64 -12.43 -18.07
N ILE A 275 -11.74 -12.97 -19.28
CA ILE A 275 -11.26 -14.32 -19.62
C ILE A 275 -10.20 -14.25 -20.70
N GLY A 276 -9.36 -15.28 -20.73
CA GLY A 276 -8.29 -15.42 -21.72
C GLY A 276 -6.92 -15.04 -21.17
N LYS A 277 -5.92 -15.07 -22.05
CA LYS A 277 -4.52 -14.82 -21.70
C LYS A 277 -3.87 -14.00 -22.80
N SER A 278 -3.22 -12.90 -22.43
CA SER A 278 -2.51 -12.04 -23.36
C SER A 278 -1.31 -11.41 -22.67
N SER A 279 -0.24 -11.21 -23.42
CA SER A 279 0.91 -10.40 -23.02
C SER A 279 1.15 -9.40 -24.13
N GLY A 280 1.03 -8.11 -23.83
CA GLY A 280 1.22 -7.06 -24.82
C GLY A 280 0.26 -5.89 -24.64
N ASN A 281 -0.30 -5.41 -25.75
CA ASN A 281 -1.14 -4.22 -25.74
C ASN A 281 -2.58 -4.57 -25.36
N ILE A 282 -3.10 -3.85 -24.35
CA ILE A 282 -4.49 -3.92 -23.91
C ILE A 282 -5.10 -2.54 -24.03
N THR A 283 -6.30 -2.48 -24.62
CA THR A 283 -7.07 -1.25 -24.77
C THR A 283 -8.22 -1.26 -23.78
N VAL A 284 -8.27 -0.24 -22.93
CA VAL A 284 -9.42 0.05 -22.06
C VAL A 284 -10.38 0.94 -22.81
N ILE A 285 -11.66 0.60 -22.78
CA ILE A 285 -12.74 1.32 -23.45
C ILE A 285 -13.65 1.89 -22.37
N LEU A 286 -13.81 3.21 -22.36
CA LEU A 286 -14.80 3.92 -21.55
C LEU A 286 -15.97 4.31 -22.44
N ASN A 287 -17.18 3.86 -22.11
CA ASN A 287 -18.39 4.14 -22.88
C ASN A 287 -19.43 4.86 -22.01
N ASP A 288 -19.89 6.03 -22.43
CA ASP A 288 -20.92 6.83 -21.73
C ASP A 288 -22.35 6.61 -22.27
N GLY A 289 -22.51 5.68 -23.22
CA GLY A 289 -23.72 5.37 -23.97
C GLY A 289 -23.87 6.18 -25.27
N LYS A 290 -23.00 7.16 -25.52
CA LYS A 290 -23.00 8.00 -26.73
C LYS A 290 -21.63 8.03 -27.41
N HIS A 291 -20.56 7.94 -26.63
CA HIS A 291 -19.18 8.03 -27.08
C HIS A 291 -18.33 6.95 -26.42
N GLU A 292 -17.30 6.55 -27.14
CA GLU A 292 -16.26 5.67 -26.63
C GLU A 292 -14.91 6.40 -26.61
N GLN A 293 -14.21 6.29 -25.49
CA GLN A 293 -12.81 6.69 -25.35
C GLN A 293 -11.97 5.44 -25.14
N MET A 294 -10.96 5.28 -25.99
CA MET A 294 -10.05 4.13 -25.95
C MET A 294 -8.68 4.58 -25.47
N THR A 295 -8.10 3.85 -24.51
CA THR A 295 -6.74 4.07 -24.02
C THR A 295 -5.96 2.76 -24.08
N THR A 296 -4.87 2.73 -24.85
CA THR A 296 -4.02 1.54 -25.00
C THR A 296 -2.84 1.59 -24.03
N PHE A 297 -2.68 0.51 -23.28
CA PHE A 297 -1.56 0.24 -22.39
C PHE A 297 -0.71 -0.88 -22.98
N ASN A 298 0.61 -0.68 -23.00
CA ASN A 298 1.54 -1.66 -23.54
C ASN A 298 2.11 -2.52 -22.39
N ASN A 299 2.56 -3.74 -22.73
CA ASN A 299 3.21 -4.68 -21.81
C ASN A 299 2.35 -5.02 -20.58
N ILE A 300 1.07 -5.30 -20.81
CA ILE A 300 0.16 -5.79 -19.78
C ILE A 300 0.02 -7.30 -19.92
N ASP A 301 0.26 -8.02 -18.82
CA ASP A 301 0.10 -9.46 -18.73
C ASP A 301 -1.24 -9.81 -18.09
N ILE A 302 -2.19 -10.28 -18.91
CA ILE A 302 -3.50 -10.77 -18.47
C ILE A 302 -3.49 -12.30 -18.53
N GLY A 303 -4.07 -12.91 -17.51
CA GLY A 303 -4.23 -14.35 -17.33
C GLY A 303 -3.92 -14.76 -15.89
N LEU A 304 -4.72 -15.70 -15.38
CA LEU A 304 -4.41 -16.38 -14.13
C LEU A 304 -3.18 -17.28 -14.31
N ILE A 305 -2.32 -17.31 -13.30
CA ILE A 305 -1.16 -18.20 -13.25
C ILE A 305 -1.42 -19.41 -12.35
N SER A 306 -0.68 -20.49 -12.59
CA SER A 306 -0.56 -21.55 -11.60
C SER A 306 0.46 -21.13 -10.54
N TYR A 307 0.07 -21.19 -9.27
CA TYR A 307 0.99 -20.95 -8.17
C TYR A 307 2.07 -22.04 -8.09
N THR A 308 3.29 -21.63 -7.77
CA THR A 308 4.43 -22.50 -7.46
C THR A 308 4.83 -22.28 -6.01
N SER A 309 5.77 -23.08 -5.49
CA SER A 309 6.35 -22.87 -4.16
C SER A 309 7.31 -21.67 -4.08
N ASP A 310 7.59 -21.02 -5.21
CA ASP A 310 8.52 -19.88 -5.24
C ASP A 310 7.88 -18.66 -4.57
N LEU A 311 8.65 -17.94 -3.75
CA LEU A 311 8.17 -16.75 -3.04
C LEU A 311 7.60 -15.69 -3.98
N GLU A 312 8.20 -15.50 -5.16
CA GLU A 312 7.70 -14.55 -6.18
C GLU A 312 6.33 -14.94 -6.75
N SER A 313 6.04 -16.24 -6.79
CA SER A 313 4.75 -16.78 -7.24
C SER A 313 3.69 -16.59 -6.16
N LEU A 314 4.01 -16.99 -4.92
CA LEU A 314 3.12 -16.84 -3.76
C LEU A 314 2.82 -15.37 -3.43
N ALA A 315 3.80 -14.49 -3.63
CA ALA A 315 3.67 -13.05 -3.39
C ALA A 315 2.67 -12.34 -4.33
N LYS A 316 2.18 -13.02 -5.36
CA LYS A 316 1.09 -12.55 -6.24
C LYS A 316 -0.30 -12.92 -5.72
N HIS A 317 -0.40 -13.74 -4.67
CA HIS A 317 -1.67 -14.01 -4.02
C HIS A 317 -2.16 -12.76 -3.30
N GLU A 318 -3.42 -12.42 -3.52
CA GLU A 318 -4.10 -11.30 -2.89
C GLU A 318 -5.31 -11.83 -2.13
N SER A 319 -5.76 -11.09 -1.13
CA SER A 319 -7.01 -11.40 -0.43
C SER A 319 -8.17 -11.43 -1.44
N PRO A 320 -9.03 -12.46 -1.43
CA PRO A 320 -10.20 -12.48 -2.28
C PRO A 320 -11.22 -11.44 -1.82
N ASP A 321 -11.99 -10.90 -2.77
CA ASP A 321 -12.92 -9.78 -2.48
C ASP A 321 -13.93 -10.12 -1.38
N TRP A 322 -14.42 -11.38 -1.29
CA TRP A 322 -15.34 -11.79 -0.23
C TRP A 322 -14.75 -11.65 1.18
N PHE A 323 -13.44 -11.88 1.34
CA PHE A 323 -12.76 -11.77 2.63
C PHE A 323 -12.55 -10.30 2.99
N ASP A 324 -12.09 -9.51 2.01
CA ASP A 324 -11.95 -8.07 2.16
C ASP A 324 -13.28 -7.42 2.52
N GLU A 325 -14.39 -7.87 1.93
CA GLU A 325 -15.73 -7.35 2.18
C GLU A 325 -16.36 -7.81 3.49
N ALA A 326 -15.93 -8.93 4.09
CA ALA A 326 -16.58 -9.50 5.27
C ALA A 326 -16.55 -8.57 6.50
N LYS A 327 -15.45 -7.83 6.70
CA LYS A 327 -15.15 -6.87 7.80
C LYS A 327 -15.23 -7.41 9.24
N PHE A 328 -16.01 -8.45 9.49
CA PHE A 328 -16.25 -9.05 10.79
C PHE A 328 -16.18 -10.58 10.67
N GLY A 329 -15.46 -11.19 11.60
CA GLY A 329 -15.36 -12.64 11.73
C GLY A 329 -15.35 -13.04 13.21
N ILE A 330 -15.81 -14.25 13.49
CA ILE A 330 -15.78 -14.83 14.83
C ILE A 330 -14.65 -15.85 14.85
N PHE A 331 -13.75 -15.74 15.83
CA PHE A 331 -12.73 -16.74 16.08
C PHE A 331 -12.99 -17.45 17.41
N ILE A 332 -12.64 -18.74 17.45
CA ILE A 332 -12.90 -19.61 18.59
C ILE A 332 -11.57 -20.26 18.98
N HIS A 333 -11.03 -19.85 20.13
CA HIS A 333 -9.99 -20.61 20.82
C HIS A 333 -10.67 -21.60 21.74
N TRP A 334 -10.79 -22.85 21.28
CA TRP A 334 -11.37 -23.93 22.06
C TRP A 334 -10.57 -25.21 21.84
N GLY A 335 -10.18 -25.84 22.95
CA GLY A 335 -9.37 -27.05 23.00
C GLY A 335 -9.21 -27.49 24.45
N PRO A 336 -8.37 -28.50 24.74
CA PRO A 336 -8.25 -29.06 26.08
C PRO A 336 -7.90 -28.04 27.19
N TYR A 337 -7.20 -26.95 26.86
CA TYR A 337 -6.91 -25.85 27.80
C TYR A 337 -8.19 -25.18 28.33
N ALA A 338 -9.31 -25.29 27.60
CA ALA A 338 -10.59 -24.74 28.04
C ALA A 338 -11.16 -25.51 29.24
N VAL A 339 -10.74 -26.76 29.48
CA VAL A 339 -11.12 -27.55 30.66
C VAL A 339 -10.55 -26.90 31.93
N THR A 340 -9.28 -26.52 31.91
CA THR A 340 -8.66 -25.86 33.06
C THR A 340 -9.16 -24.43 33.22
N GLY A 341 -9.49 -23.75 32.11
CA GLY A 341 -10.22 -22.48 32.11
C GLY A 341 -9.53 -21.34 32.87
N TRP A 342 -8.21 -21.44 33.07
CA TRP A 342 -7.46 -20.52 33.92
C TRP A 342 -6.52 -19.64 33.09
N GLY A 343 -6.61 -18.33 33.30
CA GLY A 343 -5.67 -17.31 32.80
C GLY A 343 -5.44 -16.15 33.79
N ASN A 344 -6.17 -16.17 34.91
CA ASN A 344 -6.36 -15.13 35.92
C ASN A 344 -6.87 -13.78 35.37
N SER A 345 -7.70 -13.09 36.15
CA SER A 345 -8.18 -11.73 35.86
C SER A 345 -7.97 -10.87 37.10
N SER A 346 -6.85 -10.14 37.11
CA SER A 346 -6.38 -9.17 38.10
C SER A 346 -5.47 -9.72 39.24
N PRO A 347 -4.35 -9.02 39.55
CA PRO A 347 -3.81 -7.86 38.84
C PRO A 347 -3.10 -8.23 37.51
N TYR A 348 -2.97 -9.51 37.20
CA TYR A 348 -2.31 -10.01 36.00
C TYR A 348 -3.25 -10.90 35.20
N GLU A 349 -3.30 -10.65 33.90
CA GLU A 349 -4.05 -11.44 32.92
C GLU A 349 -3.04 -12.12 32.00
N SER A 350 -3.31 -13.37 31.67
CA SER A 350 -2.53 -14.15 30.72
C SER A 350 -3.45 -15.04 29.90
N TYR A 351 -3.01 -15.35 28.69
CA TYR A 351 -3.73 -16.20 27.76
C TYR A 351 -3.95 -17.60 28.33
N SER A 352 -5.20 -17.96 28.56
CA SER A 352 -5.58 -19.25 29.16
C SER A 352 -5.18 -20.44 28.29
N GLU A 353 -5.09 -20.27 26.97
CA GLU A 353 -4.63 -21.32 26.06
C GLU A 353 -3.14 -21.68 26.27
N TRP A 354 -2.39 -20.83 26.97
CA TRP A 354 -1.01 -21.10 27.38
C TRP A 354 -0.89 -21.84 28.71
N PHE A 355 -2.00 -22.34 29.28
CA PHE A 355 -2.02 -23.03 30.57
C PHE A 355 -0.93 -24.09 30.71
N TRP A 356 -0.81 -24.99 29.72
CA TRP A 356 0.20 -26.05 29.72
C TRP A 356 1.62 -25.50 29.90
N TRP A 357 1.97 -24.46 29.14
CA TRP A 357 3.32 -23.91 29.13
C TRP A 357 3.69 -23.34 30.50
N TYR A 358 2.84 -22.45 31.05
CA TYR A 358 3.10 -21.78 32.32
C TYR A 358 3.03 -22.74 33.52
N SER A 359 2.03 -23.64 33.54
CA SER A 359 1.85 -24.60 34.64
C SER A 359 2.89 -25.73 34.66
N THR A 360 3.62 -25.97 33.57
CA THR A 360 4.64 -27.03 33.48
C THR A 360 6.06 -26.49 33.65
N HIS A 361 6.38 -25.36 33.00
CA HIS A 361 7.75 -24.85 32.97
C HIS A 361 8.07 -23.85 34.09
N HIS A 362 7.05 -23.42 34.85
CA HIS A 362 7.12 -22.41 35.91
C HIS A 362 8.11 -21.28 35.59
N PRO A 363 7.95 -20.61 34.43
CA PRO A 363 8.88 -19.56 34.04
C PRO A 363 8.73 -18.37 35.01
N GLN A 364 9.78 -17.56 35.15
CA GLN A 364 9.73 -16.27 35.86
C GLN A 364 8.64 -15.31 35.30
N ALA A 365 8.06 -15.65 34.15
CA ALA A 365 6.98 -14.96 33.47
C ALA A 365 5.56 -15.44 33.85
N ASP A 366 5.39 -16.37 34.79
CA ASP A 366 4.07 -16.82 35.29
C ASP A 366 3.48 -15.80 36.29
N LYS A 367 3.01 -14.67 35.79
CA LYS A 367 2.37 -13.64 36.64
C LYS A 367 0.93 -14.00 37.04
N SER A 368 0.29 -14.92 36.32
CA SER A 368 -1.10 -15.33 36.55
C SER A 368 -1.23 -16.57 37.45
N ASP A 369 -0.14 -17.03 38.06
CA ASP A 369 -0.11 -18.12 39.04
C ASP A 369 -0.60 -19.48 38.50
N PHE A 370 -0.28 -19.79 37.24
CA PHE A 370 -0.70 -21.04 36.59
C PHE A 370 -0.14 -22.27 37.30
N TYR A 371 1.13 -22.21 37.74
CA TYR A 371 1.79 -23.34 38.39
C TYR A 371 1.17 -23.67 39.75
N ASP A 372 1.02 -22.69 40.65
CA ASP A 372 0.42 -22.96 41.95
C ASP A 372 -1.08 -23.25 41.83
N TYR A 373 -1.79 -22.68 40.85
CA TYR A 373 -3.16 -23.10 40.53
C TYR A 373 -3.20 -24.58 40.12
N ARG A 374 -2.31 -25.03 39.20
CA ARG A 374 -2.22 -26.45 38.81
C ARG A 374 -2.02 -27.34 40.04
N LEU A 375 -1.06 -27.00 40.90
CA LEU A 375 -0.77 -27.79 42.09
C LEU A 375 -1.96 -27.86 43.06
N ARG A 376 -2.69 -26.77 43.22
CA ARG A 376 -3.80 -26.66 44.18
C ARG A 376 -5.10 -27.32 43.67
N THR A 377 -5.31 -27.31 42.36
CA THR A 377 -6.53 -27.82 41.72
C THR A 377 -6.38 -29.27 41.28
N PHE A 378 -5.26 -29.63 40.64
CA PHE A 378 -5.07 -30.95 40.03
C PHE A 378 -4.01 -31.80 40.74
N GLY A 379 -3.12 -31.19 41.52
CA GLY A 379 -2.09 -31.89 42.29
C GLY A 379 -0.73 -31.96 41.59
N GLN A 380 0.28 -32.39 42.34
CA GLN A 380 1.68 -32.43 41.88
C GLN A 380 1.91 -33.45 40.75
N ASP A 381 1.17 -34.57 40.78
CA ASP A 381 1.36 -35.73 39.89
C ASP A 381 0.52 -35.62 38.60
N TRP A 382 -0.39 -34.65 38.53
CA TRP A 382 -1.22 -34.41 37.36
C TRP A 382 -0.37 -33.91 36.19
N SER A 383 -0.56 -34.49 35.01
CA SER A 383 -0.02 -34.00 33.75
C SER A 383 -1.12 -33.30 32.98
N TYR A 384 -0.78 -32.28 32.19
CA TYR A 384 -1.77 -31.54 31.41
C TYR A 384 -2.61 -32.45 30.49
N ASP A 385 -2.00 -33.48 29.92
CA ASP A 385 -2.67 -34.47 29.07
C ASP A 385 -3.79 -35.24 29.80
N ASP A 386 -3.75 -35.29 31.14
CA ASP A 386 -4.81 -35.91 31.96
C ASP A 386 -6.15 -35.16 31.84
N THR A 387 -6.16 -33.92 31.32
CA THR A 387 -7.40 -33.16 31.03
C THR A 387 -8.07 -33.55 29.72
N PHE A 388 -7.38 -34.25 28.82
CA PHE A 388 -7.93 -34.50 27.49
C PHE A 388 -9.22 -35.35 27.55
N PRO A 389 -9.34 -36.37 28.43
CA PRO A 389 -10.60 -37.08 28.64
C PRO A 389 -11.73 -36.21 29.22
N GLU A 390 -11.41 -35.13 29.93
CA GLU A 390 -12.37 -34.17 30.50
C GLU A 390 -12.82 -33.13 29.47
N PHE A 391 -12.16 -33.03 28.31
CA PHE A 391 -12.62 -32.21 27.20
C PHE A 391 -13.73 -32.94 26.41
N THR A 392 -14.88 -33.07 27.05
CA THR A 392 -16.05 -33.82 26.58
C THR A 392 -16.94 -33.06 25.60
N ALA A 393 -16.83 -31.73 25.59
CA ALA A 393 -17.73 -30.85 24.83
C ALA A 393 -19.22 -31.05 25.14
N ASP A 394 -19.55 -31.54 26.33
CA ASP A 394 -20.92 -31.62 26.83
C ASP A 394 -21.38 -30.26 27.35
N ALA A 395 -22.66 -29.96 27.08
CA ALA A 395 -23.30 -28.68 27.38
C ALA A 395 -24.15 -28.75 28.65
#